data_AF-A0AA37NWD8-F1
#
_entry.id   AF-A0AA37NWD8-F1
#
_cell.length_a   1.000
_cell.length_b   1.000
_cell.length_c   1.000
_cell.angle_alpha   90.00
_cell.angle_beta   90.00
_cell.angle_gamma   90.00
#
_symmetry.space_group_name_H-M   'P 1'
#
loop_
_entity.id
_entity.type
_entity.pdbx_description
1 polymer ?
#
loop_
_entity_poly.entity_id
_entity_poly.type
_entity_poly.pdbx_seq_one_letter_code
_entity_poly.pdbx_strand_id
1 'polypeptide(L)'
;MSCDQALENHEVVPRLYQAFVLSESIRRTFLLTSIATGVYTSLKATWSHACAGDVCITLRGELWEAPSAARWEAVAKKDDPLFTYSLKGQSLLSRGIRAAEVDEFARLIFTVLWGLEKVEHWVVSTGDAVSVTY
;
A
#
# COMPACT_ATOMS: atom_id res chain seq x y z
N MET A 1 21.30 -25.80 -3.24
CA MET A 1 21.13 -24.79 -4.31
C MET A 1 22.43 -24.76 -5.09
N SER A 2 22.39 -24.92 -6.42
CA SER A 2 23.61 -24.88 -7.25
C SER A 2 24.12 -23.43 -7.36
N CYS A 3 25.43 -23.25 -7.50
CA CYS A 3 26.07 -21.94 -7.67
C CYS A 3 25.49 -21.15 -8.87
N ASP A 4 25.13 -21.87 -9.94
CA ASP A 4 24.57 -21.29 -11.16
C ASP A 4 23.17 -20.68 -10.95
N GLN A 5 22.34 -21.32 -10.11
CA GLN A 5 21.03 -20.78 -9.72
C GLN A 5 21.16 -19.51 -8.88
N ALA A 6 22.25 -19.34 -8.12
CA ALA A 6 22.47 -18.12 -7.35
C ALA A 6 22.86 -16.93 -8.24
N LEU A 7 23.61 -17.19 -9.32
CA LEU A 7 24.04 -16.18 -10.29
C LEU A 7 22.91 -15.71 -11.21
N GLU A 8 22.08 -16.61 -11.72
CA GLU A 8 20.89 -16.22 -12.52
C GLU A 8 19.89 -15.41 -11.69
N ASN A 9 19.65 -15.81 -10.43
CA ASN A 9 18.79 -15.05 -9.53
C ASN A 9 19.35 -13.64 -9.24
N HIS A 10 20.67 -13.46 -9.27
CA HIS A 10 21.31 -12.16 -9.06
C HIS A 10 20.95 -11.13 -10.15
N GLU A 11 20.57 -11.57 -11.36
CA GLU A 11 20.15 -10.67 -12.45
C GLU A 11 18.63 -10.54 -12.59
N VAL A 12 17.86 -11.55 -12.15
CA VAL A 12 16.40 -11.56 -12.27
C VAL A 12 15.74 -10.72 -11.20
N VAL A 13 16.19 -10.85 -9.94
CA VAL A 13 15.58 -10.17 -8.79
C VAL A 13 15.63 -8.64 -8.92
N PRO A 14 16.75 -8.01 -9.32
CA PRO A 14 16.78 -6.56 -9.55
C PRO A 14 15.80 -6.09 -10.64
N ARG A 15 15.63 -6.87 -11.72
CA ARG A 15 14.68 -6.55 -12.80
C ARG A 15 13.23 -6.66 -12.34
N LEU A 16 12.90 -7.71 -11.58
CA LEU A 16 11.57 -7.86 -10.98
C LEU A 16 11.27 -6.74 -9.98
N TYR A 17 12.25 -6.35 -9.17
CA TYR A 17 12.11 -5.22 -8.25
C TYR A 17 11.86 -3.91 -9.00
N GLN A 18 12.61 -3.62 -10.07
CA GLN A 18 12.37 -2.44 -10.92
C GLN A 18 10.98 -2.46 -11.56
N ALA A 19 10.54 -3.61 -12.08
CA ALA A 19 9.21 -3.77 -12.65
C ALA A 19 8.10 -3.58 -11.61
N PHE A 20 8.31 -4.07 -10.38
CA PHE A 20 7.43 -3.84 -9.25
C PHE A 20 7.32 -2.34 -8.93
N VAL A 21 8.45 -1.64 -8.75
CA VAL A 21 8.47 -0.20 -8.44
C VAL A 21 7.75 0.59 -9.53
N LEU A 22 8.04 0.31 -10.80
CA LEU A 22 7.37 0.98 -11.92
C LEU A 22 5.85 0.73 -11.91
N SER A 23 5.44 -0.52 -11.75
CA SER A 23 4.03 -0.91 -11.78
C SER A 23 3.26 -0.33 -10.60
N GLU A 24 3.81 -0.41 -9.39
CA GLU A 24 3.20 0.21 -8.20
C GLU A 24 3.15 1.72 -8.32
N SER A 25 4.18 2.38 -8.85
CA SER A 25 4.18 3.83 -9.07
C SER A 25 3.04 4.27 -9.99
N ILE A 26 2.80 3.53 -11.08
CA ILE A 26 1.68 3.79 -12.00
C ILE A 26 0.34 3.65 -11.26
N ARG A 27 0.14 2.54 -10.53
CA ARG A 27 -1.12 2.27 -9.81
C ARG A 27 -1.39 3.28 -8.70
N ARG A 28 -0.37 3.64 -7.92
CA ARG A 28 -0.43 4.66 -6.86
C ARG A 28 -0.71 6.04 -7.43
N THR A 29 -0.11 6.40 -8.57
CA THR A 29 -0.38 7.67 -9.26
C THR A 29 -1.81 7.73 -9.78
N PHE A 30 -2.30 6.65 -10.38
CA PHE A 30 -3.70 6.55 -10.81
C PHE A 30 -4.66 6.75 -9.64
N LEU A 31 -4.43 6.10 -8.50
CA LEU A 31 -5.27 6.28 -7.31
C LEU A 31 -5.21 7.69 -6.76
N LEU A 32 -4.00 8.25 -6.62
CA LEU A 32 -3.82 9.61 -6.10
C LEU A 32 -4.56 10.65 -6.94
N THR A 33 -4.40 10.59 -8.26
CA THR A 33 -5.07 11.51 -9.19
C THR A 33 -6.58 11.32 -9.20
N SER A 34 -7.06 10.07 -9.15
CA SER A 34 -8.49 9.74 -9.10
C SER A 34 -9.14 10.25 -7.81
N ILE A 35 -8.51 10.01 -6.66
CA ILE A 35 -8.99 10.46 -5.35
C ILE A 35 -8.98 11.98 -5.27
N ALA A 36 -7.88 12.64 -5.66
CA ALA A 36 -7.79 14.09 -5.63
C ALA A 36 -8.86 14.75 -6.53
N THR A 37 -9.08 14.22 -7.73
CA THR A 37 -10.13 14.69 -8.64
C THR A 37 -11.52 14.47 -8.04
N GLY A 38 -11.77 13.28 -7.47
CA GLY A 38 -13.03 12.95 -6.81
C GLY A 38 -13.35 13.86 -5.63
N VAL A 39 -12.37 14.13 -4.77
CA VAL A 39 -12.51 15.05 -3.64
C VAL A 39 -12.78 16.47 -4.13
N TYR A 40 -11.99 16.98 -5.07
CA TYR A 40 -12.15 18.34 -5.60
C TYR A 40 -13.53 18.57 -6.22
N THR A 41 -13.98 17.65 -7.08
CA THR A 41 -15.28 17.73 -7.75
C THR A 41 -16.45 17.60 -6.77
N SER A 42 -16.31 16.73 -5.76
CA SER A 42 -17.30 16.61 -4.67
C SER A 42 -17.42 17.91 -3.88
N LEU A 43 -16.31 18.56 -3.54
CA LEU A 43 -16.30 19.83 -2.80
C LEU A 43 -16.86 21.00 -3.63
N LYS A 44 -16.72 20.96 -4.95
CA LYS A 44 -17.34 21.92 -5.87
C LYS A 44 -18.86 21.78 -5.99
N ALA A 45 -19.47 20.76 -5.35
CA ALA A 45 -20.85 20.33 -5.56
C ALA A 45 -21.19 20.01 -7.02
N THR A 46 -20.16 19.84 -7.87
CA THR A 46 -20.30 19.34 -9.24
C THR A 46 -20.15 17.84 -9.17
N TRP A 47 -21.22 17.14 -8.78
CA TRP A 47 -21.21 15.68 -8.74
C TRP A 47 -20.86 15.13 -10.12
N SER A 48 -19.68 14.54 -10.28
CA SER A 48 -19.40 13.74 -11.46
C SER A 48 -20.06 12.38 -11.28
N HIS A 49 -21.01 12.03 -12.15
CA HIS A 49 -21.60 10.69 -12.18
C HIS A 49 -20.60 9.59 -12.58
N ALA A 50 -19.40 9.97 -13.04
CA ALA A 50 -18.33 9.05 -13.39
C ALA A 50 -17.35 8.90 -12.21
N CYS A 51 -17.30 7.70 -11.63
CA CYS A 51 -16.22 7.28 -10.74
C CYS A 51 -15.08 6.71 -11.60
N ALA A 52 -13.84 7.13 -11.35
CA ALA A 52 -12.66 6.61 -12.07
C ALA A 52 -12.41 5.11 -11.80
N GLY A 53 -13.04 4.55 -10.77
CA GLY A 53 -12.88 3.17 -10.36
C GLY A 53 -11.75 2.99 -9.35
N ASP A 54 -11.20 1.78 -9.32
CA ASP A 54 -10.18 1.36 -8.36
C ASP A 54 -9.22 0.36 -9.02
N VAL A 55 -8.04 0.21 -8.45
CA VAL A 55 -7.00 -0.71 -8.90
C VAL A 55 -6.36 -1.38 -7.69
N CYS A 56 -5.96 -2.65 -7.84
CA CYS A 56 -5.21 -3.32 -6.79
C CYS A 56 -3.85 -2.66 -6.59
N ILE A 57 -3.47 -2.44 -5.34
CA ILE A 57 -2.13 -1.99 -4.94
C ILE A 57 -1.54 -2.93 -3.91
N THR A 58 -0.22 -2.93 -3.83
CA THR A 58 0.51 -3.66 -2.78
C THR A 58 0.48 -2.81 -1.53
N LEU A 59 -0.05 -3.35 -0.42
CA LEU A 59 -0.23 -2.59 0.82
C LEU A 59 0.83 -2.89 1.88
N ARG A 60 1.61 -3.96 1.71
CA ARG A 60 2.68 -4.33 2.65
C ARG A 60 3.76 -3.25 2.66
N GLY A 61 3.91 -2.56 3.79
CA GLY A 61 4.89 -1.48 4.00
C GLY A 61 6.29 -1.85 3.54
N GLU A 62 6.78 -2.99 4.02
CA GLU A 62 8.15 -3.44 3.77
C GLU A 62 8.45 -3.76 2.29
N LEU A 63 7.42 -4.00 1.45
CA LEU A 63 7.64 -4.19 0.00
C LEU A 63 7.89 -2.86 -0.71
N TRP A 64 7.12 -1.82 -0.37
CA TRP A 64 7.29 -0.50 -0.98
C TRP A 64 8.55 0.20 -0.45
N GLU A 65 8.82 0.08 0.86
CA GLU A 65 9.95 0.72 1.55
C GLU A 65 11.27 -0.06 1.46
N ALA A 66 11.33 -1.16 0.71
CA ALA A 66 12.54 -1.96 0.59
C ALA A 66 13.68 -1.13 -0.04
N PRO A 67 14.83 -0.93 0.65
CA PRO A 67 15.90 -0.08 0.14
C PRO A 67 16.76 -0.76 -0.95
N SER A 68 16.51 -2.04 -1.24
CA SER A 68 17.22 -2.80 -2.26
C SER A 68 16.41 -4.00 -2.75
N ALA A 69 16.74 -4.49 -3.94
CA ALA A 69 16.09 -5.66 -4.53
C ALA A 69 16.21 -6.93 -3.66
N ALA A 70 17.32 -7.10 -2.95
CA ALA A 70 17.51 -8.24 -2.05
C ALA A 70 16.59 -8.17 -0.81
N ARG A 71 16.37 -6.97 -0.25
CA ARG A 71 15.43 -6.80 0.87
C ARG A 71 13.98 -6.94 0.40
N TRP A 72 13.67 -6.42 -0.78
CA TRP A 72 12.36 -6.62 -1.41
C TRP A 72 12.06 -8.10 -1.62
N GLU A 73 13.03 -8.87 -2.15
CA GLU A 73 12.88 -10.31 -2.36
C GLU A 73 12.66 -11.07 -1.04
N ALA A 74 13.41 -10.72 0.01
CA ALA A 74 13.27 -11.35 1.31
C ALA A 74 11.85 -11.18 1.88
N VAL A 75 11.26 -9.99 1.73
CA VAL A 75 9.87 -9.70 2.14
C VAL A 75 8.90 -10.43 1.22
N ALA A 76 9.08 -10.34 -0.11
CA ALA A 76 8.19 -10.95 -1.10
C ALA A 76 8.08 -12.47 -0.98
N LYS A 77 9.13 -13.13 -0.48
CA LYS A 77 9.14 -14.58 -0.21
C LYS A 77 8.46 -14.96 1.11
N LYS A 78 8.41 -14.04 2.07
CA LYS A 78 8.00 -14.32 3.45
C LYS A 78 6.55 -13.92 3.74
N ASP A 79 6.16 -12.74 3.27
CA ASP A 79 4.93 -12.08 3.72
C ASP A 79 3.94 -11.90 2.57
N ASP A 80 2.63 -11.95 2.88
CA ASP A 80 1.58 -11.62 1.90
C ASP A 80 1.76 -10.15 1.44
N PRO A 81 1.82 -9.87 0.12
CA PRO A 81 1.92 -8.51 -0.41
C PRO A 81 0.73 -7.62 -0.06
N LEU A 82 -0.36 -8.21 0.45
CA LEU A 82 -1.63 -7.54 0.71
C LEU A 82 -2.15 -6.86 -0.56
N PHE A 83 -2.00 -7.55 -1.70
CA PHE A 83 -2.36 -7.01 -3.01
C PHE A 83 -3.88 -6.97 -3.18
N THR A 84 -4.48 -5.79 -3.00
CA THR A 84 -5.93 -5.63 -2.97
C THR A 84 -6.37 -4.24 -3.43
N TYR A 85 -7.66 -4.12 -3.71
CA TYR A 85 -8.34 -2.87 -4.06
C TYR A 85 -8.36 -1.90 -2.87
N SER A 86 -8.11 -0.62 -3.12
CA SER A 86 -8.14 0.42 -2.09
C SER A 86 -9.52 0.52 -1.41
N LEU A 87 -10.60 0.35 -2.19
CA LEU A 87 -11.97 0.33 -1.70
C LEU A 87 -12.29 -0.89 -0.83
N LYS A 88 -11.47 -1.94 -0.88
CA LYS A 88 -11.60 -3.15 -0.04
C LYS A 88 -10.70 -3.12 1.20
N GLY A 89 -10.04 -2.00 1.50
CA GLY A 89 -9.06 -1.97 2.58
C GLY A 89 -9.65 -2.22 3.99
N GLN A 90 -10.95 -2.05 4.22
CA GLN A 90 -11.58 -2.46 5.50
C GLN A 90 -11.46 -3.96 5.77
N SER A 91 -11.26 -4.79 4.73
CA SER A 91 -11.01 -6.22 4.90
C SER A 91 -9.72 -6.50 5.71
N LEU A 92 -8.77 -5.57 5.75
CA LEU A 92 -7.56 -5.68 6.57
C LEU A 92 -7.87 -5.80 8.06
N LEU A 93 -8.89 -5.09 8.53
CA LEU A 93 -9.36 -5.15 9.92
C LEU A 93 -9.85 -6.55 10.27
N SER A 94 -10.72 -7.12 9.41
CA SER A 94 -11.24 -8.48 9.60
C SER A 94 -10.16 -9.57 9.52
N ARG A 95 -9.04 -9.27 8.86
CA ARG A 95 -7.88 -10.14 8.72
C ARG A 95 -6.86 -9.96 9.85
N GLY A 96 -7.09 -9.03 10.78
CA GLY A 96 -6.18 -8.76 11.91
C GLY A 96 -4.84 -8.13 11.48
N ILE A 97 -4.79 -7.46 10.33
CA ILE A 97 -3.56 -6.80 9.86
C ILE A 97 -3.35 -5.52 10.66
N ARG A 98 -2.13 -5.35 11.21
CA ARG A 98 -1.78 -4.15 11.99
C ARG A 98 -1.56 -2.95 11.08
N ALA A 99 -1.88 -1.75 11.56
CA ALA A 99 -1.65 -0.53 10.80
C ALA A 99 -0.17 -0.32 10.45
N ALA A 100 0.75 -0.68 11.36
CA ALA A 100 2.19 -0.58 11.14
C ALA A 100 2.73 -1.52 10.03
N GLU A 101 1.97 -2.54 9.64
CA GLU A 101 2.32 -3.44 8.53
C GLU A 101 1.93 -2.87 7.16
N VAL A 102 1.10 -1.83 7.16
CA VAL A 102 0.55 -1.21 5.95
C VAL A 102 1.31 0.08 5.64
N ASP A 103 1.70 0.24 4.37
CA ASP A 103 2.46 1.41 3.95
C ASP A 103 1.71 2.73 4.21
N GLU A 104 2.47 3.80 4.40
CA GLU A 104 1.92 5.12 4.76
C GLU A 104 0.95 5.66 3.72
N PHE A 105 1.27 5.53 2.43
CA PHE A 105 0.42 6.00 1.35
C PHE A 105 -0.95 5.33 1.37
N ALA A 106 -1.00 4.02 1.61
CA ALA A 106 -2.26 3.31 1.77
C ALA A 106 -3.07 3.80 2.98
N ARG A 107 -2.41 4.01 4.13
CA ARG A 107 -3.08 4.55 5.33
C ARG A 107 -3.67 5.95 5.07
N LEU A 108 -2.97 6.80 4.32
CA LEU A 108 -3.47 8.12 3.92
C LEU A 108 -4.68 8.02 2.99
N ILE A 109 -4.67 7.10 2.02
CA ILE A 109 -5.85 6.81 1.20
C ILE A 109 -7.04 6.39 2.08
N PHE A 110 -6.80 5.52 3.06
CA PHE A 110 -7.85 5.06 3.97
C PHE A 110 -8.40 6.18 4.85
N THR A 111 -7.58 7.16 5.24
CA THR A 111 -8.07 8.36 5.94
C THR A 111 -9.07 9.13 5.09
N VAL A 112 -8.84 9.24 3.78
CA VAL A 112 -9.79 9.87 2.85
C VAL A 112 -11.05 9.02 2.66
N LEU A 113 -10.91 7.70 2.55
CA LEU A 113 -12.03 6.80 2.24
C LEU A 113 -12.92 6.46 3.44
N TRP A 114 -12.33 6.29 4.63
CA TRP A 114 -13.03 5.80 5.83
C TRP A 114 -13.29 6.91 6.85
N GLY A 115 -12.52 8.00 6.76
CA GLY A 115 -12.45 9.06 7.76
C GLY A 115 -11.32 8.85 8.77
N LEU A 116 -10.78 9.96 9.27
CA LEU A 116 -9.63 10.02 10.19
C LEU A 116 -9.84 9.16 11.45
N GLU A 117 -10.95 9.38 12.16
CA GLU A 117 -11.29 8.68 13.42
C GLU A 117 -11.21 7.15 13.29
N LYS A 118 -11.68 6.59 12.16
CA LYS A 118 -11.65 5.14 11.96
C LYS A 118 -10.23 4.62 11.77
N VAL A 119 -9.38 5.37 11.07
CA VAL A 119 -7.98 5.00 10.86
C VAL A 119 -7.20 5.15 12.15
N GLU A 120 -7.42 6.22 12.92
CA GLU A 120 -6.79 6.40 14.23
C GLU A 120 -7.16 5.29 15.21
N HIS A 121 -8.45 4.92 15.28
CA HIS A 121 -8.88 3.78 16.08
C HIS A 121 -8.19 2.48 15.65
N TRP A 122 -8.03 2.24 14.33
CA TRP A 122 -7.30 1.07 13.84
C TRP A 122 -5.81 1.11 14.22
N VAL A 123 -5.14 2.25 14.13
CA VAL A 123 -3.74 2.43 14.54
C VAL A 123 -3.57 2.14 16.04
N VAL A 124 -4.39 2.75 16.88
CA VAL A 124 -4.34 2.57 18.35
C VAL A 124 -4.65 1.12 18.73
N SER A 125 -5.69 0.51 18.14
CA SER A 125 -6.09 -0.87 18.46
C SER A 125 -5.11 -1.94 17.99
N THR A 126 -4.23 -1.62 17.02
CA THR A 126 -3.25 -2.56 16.47
C THR A 126 -1.80 -2.31 16.91
N GLY A 127 -1.58 -1.35 17.81
CA GLY A 127 -0.37 -1.28 18.62
C GLY A 127 0.67 -0.26 18.22
N ASP A 128 0.27 0.99 17.93
CA ASP A 128 1.10 2.10 18.41
C ASP A 128 0.87 2.19 19.93
N ALA A 129 1.85 1.72 20.71
CA ALA A 129 1.91 2.10 22.11
C ALA A 129 2.01 3.63 22.14
N VAL A 130 0.94 4.27 22.61
CA VAL A 130 0.82 5.71 22.79
C VAL A 130 2.01 6.22 23.62
N SER A 131 3.10 6.61 22.96
CA SER A 131 4.15 7.43 23.57
C SER A 131 3.67 8.87 23.54
N VAL A 132 2.83 9.22 24.52
CA VAL A 132 2.58 10.62 24.85
C VAL A 132 3.77 11.09 25.69
N THR A 133 4.73 11.74 25.06
CA THR A 133 5.61 12.68 25.76
C THR A 133 4.94 14.06 25.72
N TYR A 134 4.52 14.54 26.89
CA TYR A 134 4.18 15.94 27.14
C TYR A 134 5.41 16.84 27.00
#